data_AF-A0A932X9M7-F1
#
_entry.id   AF-A0A932X9M7-F1
#
_cell.length_a   1.000
_cell.length_b   1.000
_cell.length_c   1.000
_cell.angle_alpha   90.00
_cell.angle_beta   90.00
_cell.angle_gamma   90.00
#
_symmetry.space_group_name_H-M   'P 1'
#
loop_
_entity.id
_entity.type
_entity.pdbx_description
1 polymer ?
#
loop_
_entity_poly.entity_id
_entity_poly.type
_entity_poly.pdbx_seq_one_letter_code
_entity_poly.pdbx_strand_id
1 'polypeptide(L)'
;MNATLPAPTLTSSLSQTRFPLLDLLHPRRFGRSALLALAVGLAAGSGLVLLVGLERWMGTALAILVLTPVAVGKFREDRRLFGATAMLLSVLLTVQGGHTVEHIVQWAQYYLLGWPMRQANGLLSAANAEWVHFVWNWGVLLAVIGLMRGGMRNGWAWLLLGVAVGHTIEHSYLLVRHYQVLAELRQMGVAGVTAQGLPGILGQDGWLARSPLTRNSFLCRAPGLTTANRIDIHFWWNVLEMGMLLPAGHVFLKRNH
;
A
#
# COMPACT_ATOMS: atom_id res chain seq x y z
N MET A 1 45.22 -17.97 23.04
CA MET A 1 44.42 -16.82 23.51
C MET A 1 43.48 -16.43 22.37
N ASN A 2 42.26 -16.98 22.33
CA ASN A 2 41.26 -16.59 21.34
C ASN A 2 40.55 -15.34 21.86
N ALA A 3 40.96 -14.17 21.35
CA ALA A 3 40.23 -12.93 21.57
C ALA A 3 38.87 -13.06 20.87
N THR A 4 37.84 -13.40 21.63
CA THR A 4 36.45 -13.17 21.23
C THR A 4 36.29 -11.68 20.99
N LEU A 5 36.23 -11.29 19.72
CA LEU A 5 35.85 -9.93 19.32
C LEU A 5 34.53 -9.59 20.03
N PRO A 6 34.45 -8.47 20.76
CA PRO A 6 33.20 -8.05 21.36
C PRO A 6 32.15 -7.88 20.26
N ALA A 7 30.99 -8.53 20.43
CA ALA A 7 29.85 -8.30 19.56
C ALA A 7 29.57 -6.79 19.53
N PRO A 8 29.37 -6.17 18.34
CA PRO A 8 29.10 -4.75 18.26
C PRO A 8 27.86 -4.44 19.08
N THR A 9 28.04 -3.65 20.14
CA THR A 9 26.97 -3.06 20.96
C THR A 9 26.21 -2.04 20.11
N LEU A 10 25.36 -2.53 19.22
CA LEU A 10 24.38 -1.72 18.49
C LEU A 10 23.18 -1.44 19.40
N THR A 11 23.43 -0.75 20.51
CA THR A 11 22.38 -0.20 21.38
C THR A 11 22.19 1.29 21.08
N SER A 12 22.01 1.66 19.81
CA SER A 12 21.30 2.91 19.53
C SER A 12 19.82 2.63 19.68
N SER A 13 19.31 2.89 20.88
CA SER A 13 17.88 2.98 21.17
C SER A 13 17.24 3.91 20.13
N LEU A 14 16.26 3.42 19.36
CA LEU A 14 15.59 4.20 18.30
C LEU A 14 15.07 5.54 18.85
N SER A 15 14.68 5.63 20.14
CA SER A 15 14.22 6.91 20.71
C SER A 15 15.28 8.01 20.73
N GLN A 16 16.57 7.65 20.77
CA GLN A 16 17.65 8.64 20.85
C GLN A 16 17.87 9.37 19.52
N THR A 17 17.37 8.80 18.43
CA THR A 17 17.55 9.36 17.08
C THR A 17 16.54 10.48 16.82
N ARG A 18 16.92 11.48 16.02
CA ARG A 18 15.97 12.55 15.64
C ARG A 18 14.83 12.01 14.75
N PHE A 19 15.12 10.97 13.96
CA PHE A 19 14.20 10.40 12.97
C PHE A 19 14.16 8.86 13.06
N PRO A 20 13.53 8.28 14.10
CA PRO A 20 13.53 6.84 14.34
C PRO A 20 12.95 5.99 13.21
N LEU A 21 12.07 6.57 12.38
CA LEU A 21 11.53 5.89 11.21
C LEU A 21 12.58 5.70 10.12
N LEU A 22 13.48 6.67 9.91
CA LEU A 22 14.55 6.53 8.94
C LEU A 22 15.52 5.44 9.40
N ASP A 23 15.84 5.40 10.69
CA ASP A 23 16.68 4.35 11.25
C ASP A 23 15.97 2.99 11.18
N LEU A 24 14.68 2.91 11.46
CA LEU A 24 13.91 1.67 11.32
C LEU A 24 13.92 1.19 9.87
N LEU A 25 13.69 2.07 8.89
CA LEU A 25 13.65 1.73 7.46
C LEU A 25 15.04 1.52 6.84
N HIS A 26 16.10 1.95 7.51
CA HIS A 26 17.46 1.78 7.02
C HIS A 26 17.78 0.30 6.75
N PRO A 27 18.32 -0.05 5.56
CA PRO A 27 18.56 -1.45 5.21
C PRO A 27 19.77 -2.06 5.96
N ARG A 28 20.57 -1.25 6.65
CA ARG A 28 21.75 -1.67 7.46
C ARG A 28 22.67 -2.58 6.63
N ARG A 29 23.02 -3.76 7.15
CA ARG A 29 23.88 -4.75 6.46
C ARG A 29 23.28 -5.26 5.15
N PHE A 30 21.96 -5.11 4.96
CA PHE A 30 21.28 -5.52 3.73
C PHE A 30 21.34 -4.46 2.63
N GLY A 31 21.92 -3.27 2.86
CA GLY A 31 21.95 -2.19 1.87
C GLY A 31 22.58 -2.59 0.54
N ARG A 32 23.76 -3.21 0.57
CA ARG A 32 24.44 -3.70 -0.64
C ARG A 32 23.63 -4.80 -1.35
N SER A 33 23.12 -5.76 -0.58
CA SER A 33 22.29 -6.84 -1.13
C SER A 33 21.00 -6.32 -1.74
N ALA A 34 20.39 -5.29 -1.14
CA ALA A 34 19.16 -4.67 -1.65
C ALA A 34 19.41 -3.94 -2.97
N LEU A 35 20.50 -3.16 -3.06
CA LEU A 35 20.89 -2.49 -4.30
C LEU A 35 21.21 -3.49 -5.41
N LEU A 36 21.96 -4.55 -5.10
CA LEU A 36 22.28 -5.60 -6.07
C LEU A 36 21.01 -6.34 -6.52
N ALA A 37 20.14 -6.73 -5.58
CA ALA A 37 18.88 -7.40 -5.88
C ALA A 37 17.96 -6.51 -6.73
N LEU A 38 17.88 -5.22 -6.43
CA LEU A 38 17.14 -4.25 -7.24
C LEU A 38 17.72 -4.17 -8.66
N ALA A 39 19.05 -4.00 -8.79
CA ALA A 39 19.71 -3.90 -10.10
C ALA A 39 19.50 -5.17 -10.94
N VAL A 40 19.68 -6.35 -10.34
CA VAL A 40 19.44 -7.64 -10.99
C VAL A 40 17.96 -7.79 -11.37
N GLY A 41 17.05 -7.47 -10.47
CA GLY A 41 15.61 -7.54 -10.71
C GLY A 41 15.15 -6.64 -11.85
N LEU A 42 15.63 -5.38 -11.87
CA LEU A 42 15.33 -4.42 -12.94
C LEU A 42 15.95 -4.83 -14.27
N ALA A 43 17.22 -5.26 -14.29
CA ALA A 43 17.89 -5.69 -15.50
C ALA A 43 17.24 -6.94 -16.09
N ALA A 44 16.98 -7.97 -15.27
CA ALA A 44 16.32 -9.19 -15.70
C ALA A 44 14.88 -8.92 -16.14
N GLY A 45 14.10 -8.16 -15.36
CA GLY A 45 12.73 -7.80 -15.70
C GLY A 45 12.63 -7.01 -17.01
N SER A 46 13.48 -5.98 -17.17
CA SER A 46 13.52 -5.18 -18.41
C SER A 46 13.99 -6.01 -19.60
N GLY A 47 15.00 -6.87 -19.41
CA GLY A 47 15.47 -7.78 -20.45
C GLY A 47 14.37 -8.72 -20.94
N LEU A 48 13.60 -9.33 -20.02
CA LEU A 48 12.48 -10.19 -20.42
C LEU A 48 11.37 -9.43 -21.15
N VAL A 49 11.05 -8.21 -20.72
CA VAL A 49 10.08 -7.35 -21.42
C VAL A 49 10.56 -7.01 -22.83
N LEU A 50 11.82 -6.61 -22.99
CA LEU A 50 12.36 -6.15 -24.27
C LEU A 50 12.69 -7.28 -25.25
N LEU A 51 13.17 -8.42 -24.75
CA LEU A 51 13.69 -9.51 -25.59
C LEU A 51 12.65 -10.62 -25.83
N VAL A 52 11.78 -10.87 -24.85
CA VAL A 52 10.78 -11.95 -24.91
C VAL A 52 9.36 -11.40 -25.09
N GLY A 53 9.17 -10.08 -24.95
CA GLY A 53 7.86 -9.44 -25.10
C GLY A 53 6.93 -9.69 -23.92
N LEU A 54 7.45 -9.95 -22.71
CA LEU A 54 6.62 -10.07 -21.52
C LEU A 54 5.90 -8.76 -21.20
N GLU A 55 4.75 -8.87 -20.55
CA GLU A 55 4.02 -7.69 -20.07
C GLU A 55 4.82 -6.96 -18.99
N ARG A 56 4.76 -5.62 -18.99
CA ARG A 56 5.55 -4.77 -18.08
C ARG A 56 5.36 -5.12 -16.60
N TRP A 57 4.15 -5.51 -16.20
CA TRP A 57 3.88 -5.90 -14.81
C TRP A 57 4.61 -7.18 -14.40
N MET A 58 4.89 -8.09 -15.32
CA MET A 58 5.64 -9.31 -15.04
C MET A 58 7.11 -8.97 -14.73
N GLY A 59 7.67 -7.98 -15.45
CA GLY A 59 9.00 -7.44 -15.15
C GLY A 59 9.06 -6.81 -13.75
N THR A 60 8.07 -6.01 -13.38
CA THR A 60 7.96 -5.43 -12.03
C THR A 60 7.82 -6.52 -10.96
N ALA A 61 6.98 -7.52 -11.20
CA ALA A 61 6.78 -8.65 -10.27
C ALA A 61 8.08 -9.44 -10.06
N LEU A 62 8.88 -9.65 -11.12
CA LEU A 62 10.19 -10.29 -11.01
C LEU A 62 11.15 -9.44 -10.15
N ALA A 63 11.19 -8.12 -10.34
CA ALA A 63 12.05 -7.26 -9.53
C ALA A 63 11.67 -7.33 -8.03
N ILE A 64 10.38 -7.33 -7.71
CA ILE A 64 9.89 -7.51 -6.34
C ILE A 64 10.22 -8.90 -5.79
N LEU A 65 10.06 -9.95 -6.61
CA LEU A 65 10.41 -11.31 -6.23
C LEU A 65 11.89 -11.44 -5.87
N VAL A 66 12.79 -10.85 -6.68
CA VAL A 66 14.24 -10.84 -6.42
C VAL A 66 14.59 -10.05 -5.15
N LEU A 67 13.86 -8.97 -4.84
CA LEU A 67 14.04 -8.19 -3.62
C LEU A 67 13.53 -8.88 -2.35
N THR A 68 12.55 -9.78 -2.49
CA THR A 68 11.82 -10.36 -1.37
C THR A 68 12.73 -11.07 -0.34
N PRO A 69 13.70 -11.92 -0.72
CA PRO A 69 14.60 -12.55 0.25
C PRO A 69 15.42 -11.55 1.07
N VAL A 70 15.86 -10.45 0.45
CA VAL A 70 16.59 -9.38 1.14
C VAL A 70 15.69 -8.66 2.14
N ALA A 71 14.46 -8.33 1.73
CA ALA A 71 13.46 -7.71 2.61
C ALA A 71 13.13 -8.61 3.81
N VAL A 72 12.92 -9.91 3.59
CA VAL A 72 12.68 -10.89 4.66
C VAL A 72 13.85 -10.96 5.63
N GLY A 73 15.09 -10.96 5.12
CA GLY A 73 16.30 -10.90 5.95
C GLY A 73 16.34 -9.65 6.83
N LYS A 74 16.03 -8.49 6.24
CA LYS A 74 15.94 -7.19 6.92
C LYS A 74 14.89 -7.20 8.02
N PHE A 75 13.66 -7.65 7.73
CA PHE A 75 12.59 -7.70 8.74
C PHE A 75 12.88 -8.70 9.87
N ARG A 76 13.50 -9.85 9.57
CA ARG A 76 13.96 -10.77 10.62
C ARG A 76 14.99 -10.12 11.54
N GLU A 77 15.86 -9.27 11.00
CA GLU A 77 16.79 -8.48 11.81
C GLU A 77 16.07 -7.43 12.66
N ASP A 78 15.15 -6.66 12.09
CA ASP A 78 14.36 -5.69 12.88
C ASP A 78 13.63 -6.37 14.04
N ARG A 79 13.10 -7.58 13.83
CA ARG A 79 12.46 -8.35 14.91
C ARG A 79 13.43 -8.68 16.03
N ARG A 80 14.68 -9.03 15.69
CA ARG A 80 15.71 -9.36 16.68
C ARG A 80 16.18 -8.13 17.45
N LEU A 81 16.29 -6.99 16.76
CA LEU A 81 16.81 -5.76 17.34
C LEU A 81 15.75 -4.95 18.11
N PHE A 82 14.53 -4.87 17.58
CA PHE A 82 13.48 -3.96 18.06
C PHE A 82 12.18 -4.67 18.43
N GLY A 83 12.11 -5.99 18.30
CA GLY A 83 10.92 -6.77 18.62
C GLY A 83 9.87 -6.80 17.50
N ALA A 84 8.81 -7.59 17.74
CA ALA A 84 7.82 -7.92 16.72
C ALA A 84 6.96 -6.72 16.29
N THR A 85 6.61 -5.81 17.20
CA THR A 85 5.79 -4.63 16.88
C THR A 85 6.54 -3.67 15.98
N ALA A 86 7.81 -3.36 16.28
CA ALA A 86 8.64 -2.49 15.45
C ALA A 86 8.94 -3.13 14.08
N MET A 87 9.16 -4.45 14.04
CA MET A 87 9.24 -5.18 12.76
C MET A 87 7.94 -5.02 11.96
N LEU A 88 6.77 -5.24 12.57
CA LEU A 88 5.48 -5.10 11.89
C LEU A 88 5.29 -3.68 11.34
N LEU A 89 5.71 -2.66 12.10
CA LEU A 89 5.68 -1.27 11.64
C LEU A 89 6.60 -1.08 10.43
N SER A 90 7.81 -1.64 10.47
CA SER A 90 8.72 -1.57 9.33
C SER A 90 8.15 -2.28 8.09
N VAL A 91 7.53 -3.45 8.26
CA VAL A 91 6.88 -4.17 7.16
C VAL A 91 5.77 -3.31 6.59
N LEU A 92 4.85 -2.83 7.43
CA LEU A 92 3.70 -2.04 7.00
C LEU A 92 4.14 -0.76 6.27
N LEU A 93 5.10 -0.01 6.80
CA LEU A 93 5.66 1.18 6.15
C LEU A 93 6.27 0.86 4.78
N THR A 94 6.96 -0.27 4.65
CA THR A 94 7.59 -0.66 3.39
C THR A 94 6.55 -1.05 2.35
N VAL A 95 5.60 -1.93 2.71
CA VAL A 95 4.61 -2.45 1.77
C VAL A 95 3.55 -1.40 1.44
N GLN A 96 3.06 -0.64 2.43
CA GLN A 96 2.15 0.49 2.21
C GLN A 96 2.81 1.61 1.43
N GLY A 97 4.10 1.88 1.69
CA GLY A 97 4.89 2.81 0.89
C GLY A 97 4.99 2.39 -0.58
N GLY A 98 5.26 1.11 -0.84
CA GLY A 98 5.26 0.55 -2.20
C GLY A 98 3.90 0.66 -2.89
N HIS A 99 2.82 0.34 -2.19
CA HIS A 99 1.45 0.51 -2.70
C HIS A 99 1.09 1.98 -2.96
N THR A 100 1.57 2.90 -2.13
CA THR A 100 1.40 4.34 -2.36
C THR A 100 2.13 4.79 -3.63
N VAL A 101 3.34 4.27 -3.89
CA VAL A 101 4.06 4.54 -5.15
C VAL A 101 3.27 4.02 -6.36
N GLU A 102 2.67 2.84 -6.27
CA GLU A 102 1.81 2.30 -7.33
C GLU A 102 0.65 3.27 -7.67
N HIS A 103 -0.02 3.81 -6.66
CA HIS A 103 -1.09 4.78 -6.85
C HIS A 103 -0.61 6.15 -7.35
N ILE A 104 0.59 6.59 -6.96
CA ILE A 104 1.23 7.78 -7.56
C ILE A 104 1.47 7.55 -9.05
N VAL A 105 1.93 6.36 -9.44
CA VAL A 105 2.12 6.00 -10.86
C VAL A 105 0.79 5.98 -11.60
N GLN A 106 -0.26 5.40 -11.04
CA GLN A 106 -1.62 5.44 -11.62
C GLN A 106 -2.11 6.88 -11.81
N TRP A 107 -1.95 7.72 -10.79
CA TRP A 107 -2.33 9.12 -10.83
C TRP A 107 -1.55 9.89 -11.91
N ALA A 108 -0.24 9.65 -12.02
CA ALA A 108 0.60 10.23 -13.06
C ALA A 108 0.23 9.74 -14.46
N GLN A 109 -0.07 8.45 -14.62
CA GLN A 109 -0.55 7.88 -15.89
C GLN A 109 -1.83 8.58 -16.35
N TYR A 110 -2.76 8.85 -15.43
CA TYR A 110 -4.01 9.52 -15.74
C TYR A 110 -3.83 11.01 -16.06
N TYR A 111 -3.20 11.79 -15.16
CA TYR A 111 -3.14 13.25 -15.28
C TYR A 111 -1.98 13.77 -16.13
N LEU A 112 -0.81 13.12 -16.08
CA LEU A 112 0.38 13.59 -16.77
C LEU A 112 0.55 12.94 -18.14
N LEU A 113 0.18 11.66 -18.28
CA LEU A 113 0.27 10.94 -19.54
C LEU A 113 -1.05 10.88 -20.32
N GLY A 114 -2.16 11.36 -19.74
CA GLY A 114 -3.47 11.40 -20.38
C GLY A 114 -4.06 10.02 -20.66
N TRP A 115 -3.62 8.98 -19.95
CA TRP A 115 -4.15 7.63 -20.18
C TRP A 115 -5.61 7.55 -19.72
N PRO A 116 -6.48 6.83 -20.47
CA PRO A 116 -7.82 6.54 -19.99
C PRO A 116 -7.78 5.82 -18.64
N MET A 117 -8.80 6.03 -17.80
CA MET A 117 -8.88 5.47 -16.45
C MET A 117 -8.69 3.94 -16.42
N ARG A 118 -9.18 3.22 -17.43
CA ARG A 118 -9.02 1.76 -17.57
C ARG A 118 -7.59 1.31 -17.93
N GLN A 119 -6.74 2.24 -18.37
CA GLN A 119 -5.35 1.97 -18.76
C GLN A 119 -4.35 2.48 -17.72
N ALA A 120 -4.74 3.44 -16.87
CA ALA A 120 -3.97 3.95 -15.74
C ALA A 120 -3.94 2.94 -14.56
N ASN A 121 -3.27 1.80 -14.77
CA ASN A 121 -3.27 0.65 -13.88
C ASN A 121 -2.01 0.51 -12.99
N GLY A 122 -1.03 1.41 -13.11
CA GLY A 122 0.20 1.39 -12.33
C GLY A 122 1.31 0.54 -12.96
N LEU A 123 2.27 0.10 -12.16
CA LEU A 123 3.38 -0.78 -12.57
C LEU A 123 3.00 -2.26 -12.51
N LEU A 124 2.12 -2.66 -11.59
CA LEU A 124 1.61 -4.02 -11.41
C LEU A 124 0.15 -4.10 -11.88
N SER A 125 -0.10 -3.93 -13.16
CA SER A 125 -1.46 -3.87 -13.72
C SER A 125 -2.35 -5.08 -13.38
N ALA A 126 -1.77 -6.29 -13.26
CA ALA A 126 -2.49 -7.48 -12.81
C ALA A 126 -2.95 -7.41 -11.35
N ALA A 127 -2.23 -6.68 -10.50
CA ALA A 127 -2.60 -6.42 -9.12
C ALA A 127 -3.70 -5.34 -9.01
N ASN A 128 -4.05 -4.64 -10.09
CA ASN A 128 -5.17 -3.69 -10.11
C ASN A 128 -6.56 -4.37 -10.14
N ALA A 129 -6.67 -5.56 -9.55
CA ALA A 129 -7.92 -6.30 -9.42
C ALA A 129 -8.61 -5.96 -8.09
N GLU A 130 -9.95 -5.86 -8.09
CA GLU A 130 -10.69 -5.48 -6.88
C GLU A 130 -10.50 -6.47 -5.73
N TRP A 131 -10.36 -7.76 -6.03
CA TRP A 131 -10.04 -8.77 -5.01
C TRP A 131 -8.68 -8.55 -4.35
N VAL A 132 -7.67 -8.12 -5.11
CA VAL A 132 -6.33 -7.83 -4.58
C VAL A 132 -6.40 -6.66 -3.62
N HIS A 133 -7.10 -5.58 -3.98
CA HIS A 133 -7.29 -4.44 -3.08
C HIS A 133 -8.12 -4.80 -1.86
N PHE A 134 -9.14 -5.64 -1.99
CA PHE A 134 -9.92 -6.13 -0.86
C PHE A 134 -9.02 -6.85 0.16
N VAL A 135 -8.23 -7.82 -0.29
CA VAL A 135 -7.29 -8.57 0.58
C VAL A 135 -6.23 -7.63 1.16
N TRP A 136 -5.72 -6.69 0.37
CA TRP A 136 -4.75 -5.69 0.79
C TRP A 136 -5.29 -4.84 1.96
N ASN A 137 -6.46 -4.24 1.79
CA ASN A 137 -7.05 -3.34 2.78
C ASN A 137 -7.38 -4.06 4.10
N TRP A 138 -7.93 -5.27 4.03
CA TRP A 138 -8.10 -6.10 5.22
C TRP A 138 -6.75 -6.45 5.88
N GLY A 139 -5.72 -6.74 5.10
CA GLY A 139 -4.36 -6.96 5.60
C GLY A 139 -3.78 -5.74 6.33
N VAL A 140 -3.93 -4.55 5.76
CA VAL A 140 -3.54 -3.27 6.37
C VAL A 140 -4.30 -3.04 7.68
N LEU A 141 -5.62 -3.19 7.68
CA LEU A 141 -6.44 -3.03 8.88
C LEU A 141 -6.00 -3.99 10.00
N LEU A 142 -5.77 -5.25 9.69
CA LEU A 142 -5.29 -6.25 10.65
C LEU A 142 -3.88 -5.89 11.17
N ALA A 143 -2.98 -5.40 10.30
CA ALA A 143 -1.67 -4.94 10.71
C ALA A 143 -1.75 -3.73 11.66
N VAL A 144 -2.62 -2.74 11.36
CA VAL A 144 -2.87 -1.58 12.24
C VAL A 144 -3.40 -2.04 13.60
N ILE A 145 -4.38 -2.94 13.63
CA ILE A 145 -4.89 -3.52 14.89
C ILE A 145 -3.76 -4.24 15.65
N GLY A 146 -2.90 -4.98 14.95
CA GLY A 146 -1.73 -5.64 15.51
C GLY A 146 -0.74 -4.65 16.13
N LEU A 147 -0.44 -3.54 15.46
CA LEU A 147 0.41 -2.45 15.97
C LEU A 147 -0.18 -1.80 17.22
N MET A 148 -1.48 -1.52 17.22
CA MET A 148 -2.17 -0.95 18.36
C MET A 148 -2.18 -1.90 19.56
N ARG A 149 -2.42 -3.20 19.34
CA ARG A 149 -2.29 -4.24 20.37
C ARG A 149 -0.86 -4.30 20.92
N GLY A 150 0.13 -4.13 20.04
CA GLY A 150 1.55 -4.04 20.39
C GLY A 150 2.00 -2.72 21.03
N GLY A 151 1.09 -1.78 21.29
CA GLY A 151 1.37 -0.56 22.06
C GLY A 151 1.34 0.76 21.29
N MET A 152 1.16 0.75 19.97
CA MET A 152 1.04 1.97 19.15
C MET A 152 -0.36 2.61 19.32
N ARG A 153 -0.65 3.20 20.49
CA ARG A 153 -1.99 3.72 20.87
C ARG A 153 -2.06 5.25 21.01
N ASN A 154 -1.25 5.98 20.26
CA ASN A 154 -1.29 7.45 20.26
C ASN A 154 -2.43 7.99 19.37
N GLY A 155 -2.71 9.30 19.44
CA GLY A 155 -3.83 9.92 18.70
C GLY A 155 -3.79 9.68 17.18
N TRP A 156 -2.61 9.72 16.57
CA TRP A 156 -2.43 9.41 15.14
C TRP A 156 -2.76 7.95 14.81
N ALA A 157 -2.49 7.02 15.72
CA ALA A 157 -2.84 5.61 15.51
C ALA A 157 -4.36 5.38 15.53
N TRP A 158 -5.10 6.14 16.35
CA TRP A 158 -6.57 6.09 16.33
C TRP A 158 -7.15 6.70 15.06
N LEU A 159 -6.58 7.81 14.57
CA LEU A 159 -6.95 8.38 13.27
C LEU A 159 -6.66 7.41 12.12
N LEU A 160 -5.46 6.80 12.13
CA LEU A 160 -5.07 5.75 11.18
C LEU A 160 -6.07 4.60 11.19
N LEU A 161 -6.47 4.11 12.36
CA LEU A 161 -7.47 3.04 12.47
C LEU A 161 -8.79 3.46 11.82
N GLY A 162 -9.28 4.68 12.09
CA GLY A 162 -10.51 5.18 11.48
C GLY A 162 -10.42 5.25 9.96
N VAL A 163 -9.30 5.75 9.42
CA VAL A 163 -9.03 5.81 7.97
C VAL A 163 -8.97 4.40 7.37
N ALA A 164 -8.20 3.49 7.96
CA ALA A 164 -8.05 2.11 7.48
C ALA A 164 -9.38 1.36 7.49
N VAL A 165 -10.24 1.57 8.50
CA VAL A 165 -11.59 1.02 8.54
C VAL A 165 -12.44 1.58 7.39
N GLY A 166 -12.44 2.90 7.20
CA GLY A 166 -13.19 3.54 6.10
C GLY A 166 -12.76 3.03 4.73
N HIS A 167 -11.44 2.94 4.50
CA HIS A 167 -10.86 2.45 3.24
C HIS A 167 -11.16 0.95 3.02
N THR A 168 -11.14 0.14 4.09
CA THR A 168 -11.54 -1.27 4.02
C THR A 168 -13.03 -1.43 3.68
N ILE A 169 -13.90 -0.58 4.21
CA ILE A 169 -15.33 -0.57 3.89
C ILE A 169 -15.54 -0.19 2.41
N GLU A 170 -14.84 0.84 1.92
CA GLU A 170 -14.87 1.25 0.51
C GLU A 170 -14.55 0.07 -0.42
N HIS A 171 -13.46 -0.65 -0.15
CA HIS A 171 -13.06 -1.79 -0.97
C HIS A 171 -13.94 -3.02 -0.80
N SER A 172 -14.54 -3.22 0.37
CA SER A 172 -15.55 -4.27 0.58
C SER A 172 -16.79 -3.99 -0.29
N TYR A 173 -17.23 -2.73 -0.36
CA TYR A 173 -18.32 -2.32 -1.24
C TYR A 173 -17.96 -2.48 -2.72
N LEU A 174 -16.77 -2.03 -3.14
CA LEU A 174 -16.29 -2.17 -4.52
C LEU A 174 -16.23 -3.64 -4.96
N LEU A 175 -15.79 -4.54 -4.09
CA LEU A 175 -15.76 -5.96 -4.40
C LEU A 175 -17.17 -6.53 -4.63
N VAL A 176 -18.14 -6.15 -3.80
CA VAL A 176 -19.55 -6.53 -4.00
C VAL A 176 -20.05 -5.99 -5.33
N ARG A 177 -19.79 -4.71 -5.64
CA ARG A 177 -20.24 -4.09 -6.89
C ARG A 177 -19.57 -4.73 -8.11
N HIS A 178 -18.29 -5.10 -8.00
CA HIS A 178 -17.55 -5.83 -9.04
C HIS A 178 -18.26 -7.13 -9.42
N TYR A 179 -18.64 -7.96 -8.44
CA TYR A 179 -19.34 -9.20 -8.72
C TYR A 179 -20.75 -9.00 -9.26
N GLN A 180 -21.47 -7.96 -8.83
CA GLN A 180 -22.78 -7.61 -9.39
C GLN A 180 -22.67 -7.25 -10.88
N VAL A 181 -21.77 -6.34 -11.24
CA VAL A 181 -21.57 -5.93 -12.64
C VAL A 181 -21.11 -7.12 -13.49
N LEU A 182 -20.23 -7.96 -12.96
CA LEU A 182 -19.79 -9.16 -13.67
C LEU A 182 -20.95 -10.14 -13.92
N ALA A 183 -21.88 -10.28 -12.98
CA ALA A 183 -23.08 -11.09 -13.15
C ALA A 183 -24.02 -10.49 -14.21
N GLU A 184 -24.27 -9.16 -14.17
CA GLU A 184 -25.06 -8.43 -15.16
C GLU A 184 -24.47 -8.61 -16.58
N LEU A 185 -23.15 -8.44 -16.75
CA LEU A 185 -22.45 -8.62 -18.03
C LEU A 185 -22.60 -10.05 -18.57
N ARG A 186 -22.46 -11.06 -17.70
CA ARG A 186 -22.66 -12.47 -18.09
C ARG A 186 -24.08 -12.75 -18.54
N GLN A 187 -25.08 -12.17 -17.88
CA GLN A 187 -26.49 -12.30 -18.29
C GLN A 187 -26.76 -11.68 -19.67
N MET A 188 -26.02 -10.62 -20.04
CA MET A 188 -26.08 -9.99 -21.36
C MET A 188 -25.24 -10.70 -22.43
N GLY A 189 -24.66 -11.87 -22.13
CA GLY A 189 -23.79 -12.61 -23.06
C GLY A 189 -22.42 -11.95 -23.28
N VAL A 190 -22.05 -10.94 -22.50
CA VAL A 190 -20.75 -10.28 -22.57
C VAL A 190 -19.75 -11.06 -21.72
N ALA A 191 -19.00 -11.95 -22.37
CA ALA A 191 -17.90 -12.69 -21.76
C ALA A 191 -16.56 -11.99 -22.06
N GLY A 192 -15.68 -11.89 -21.06
CA GLY A 192 -14.28 -11.44 -21.25
C GLY A 192 -13.99 -9.96 -20.96
N VAL A 193 -14.93 -9.19 -20.43
CA VAL A 193 -14.68 -7.80 -20.01
C VAL A 193 -14.32 -7.75 -18.53
N THR A 194 -13.26 -7.01 -18.18
CA THR A 194 -12.92 -6.72 -16.79
C THR A 194 -13.86 -5.66 -16.22
N ALA A 195 -14.53 -5.96 -15.12
CA ALA A 195 -15.33 -5.00 -14.37
C ALA A 195 -14.43 -4.14 -13.45
N GLN A 196 -13.49 -3.41 -14.07
CA GLN A 196 -12.54 -2.53 -13.40
C GLN A 196 -12.97 -1.06 -13.49
N GLY A 197 -12.50 -0.26 -12.54
CA GLY A 197 -12.77 1.19 -12.53
C GLY A 197 -14.18 1.55 -12.08
N LEU A 198 -14.85 0.67 -11.32
CA LEU A 198 -16.20 0.93 -10.82
C LEU A 198 -16.19 1.99 -9.71
N PRO A 199 -17.22 2.84 -9.63
CA PRO A 199 -17.33 3.81 -8.55
C PRO A 199 -17.66 3.10 -7.22
N GLY A 200 -17.09 3.59 -6.13
CA GLY A 200 -17.23 3.01 -4.80
C GLY A 200 -18.35 3.65 -3.98
N ILE A 201 -18.14 3.80 -2.66
CA ILE A 201 -19.08 4.54 -1.82
C ILE A 201 -18.85 6.04 -2.04
N LEU A 202 -17.59 6.44 -2.09
CA LEU A 202 -17.14 7.78 -2.40
C LEU A 202 -16.91 7.96 -3.91
N GLY A 203 -16.70 9.22 -4.31
CA GLY A 203 -16.38 9.61 -5.68
C GLY A 203 -17.59 9.82 -6.57
N GLN A 204 -17.28 10.29 -7.78
CA GLN A 204 -18.23 10.46 -8.87
C GLN A 204 -18.92 9.13 -9.15
N ASP A 205 -20.24 9.17 -9.27
CA ASP A 205 -21.11 7.99 -9.45
C ASP A 205 -21.01 6.97 -8.30
N GLY A 206 -20.42 7.35 -7.15
CA GLY A 206 -20.39 6.51 -5.96
C GLY A 206 -21.77 6.34 -5.32
N TRP A 207 -21.87 5.46 -4.32
CA TRP A 207 -23.11 5.26 -3.58
C TRP A 207 -23.62 6.56 -2.95
N LEU A 208 -22.74 7.38 -2.35
CA LEU A 208 -23.13 8.67 -1.78
C LEU A 208 -23.61 9.68 -2.83
N ALA A 209 -23.12 9.61 -4.05
CA ALA A 209 -23.53 10.50 -5.14
C ALA A 209 -24.89 10.07 -5.75
N ARG A 210 -25.28 8.80 -5.65
CA ARG A 210 -26.47 8.25 -6.34
C ARG A 210 -27.58 7.79 -5.42
N SER A 211 -27.33 7.63 -4.13
CA SER A 211 -28.31 7.08 -3.19
C SER A 211 -29.54 7.99 -3.05
N PRO A 212 -30.77 7.42 -3.07
CA PRO A 212 -31.98 8.17 -2.74
C PRO A 212 -31.94 8.84 -1.35
N LEU A 213 -31.11 8.32 -0.44
CA LEU A 213 -30.95 8.86 0.91
C LEU A 213 -30.13 10.17 0.93
N THR A 214 -29.25 10.37 -0.04
CA THR A 214 -28.32 11.52 -0.08
C THR A 214 -28.60 12.48 -1.22
N ARG A 215 -29.39 12.09 -2.23
CA ARG A 215 -29.65 12.90 -3.45
C ARG A 215 -30.13 14.34 -3.20
N ASN A 216 -30.82 14.59 -2.09
CA ASN A 216 -31.35 15.90 -1.73
C ASN A 216 -30.50 16.64 -0.67
N SER A 217 -29.32 16.12 -0.30
CA SER A 217 -28.43 16.74 0.67
C SER A 217 -27.18 17.33 0.01
N PHE A 218 -26.43 18.13 0.76
CA PHE A 218 -25.16 18.69 0.30
C PHE A 218 -24.10 17.59 0.04
N LEU A 219 -24.23 16.42 0.67
CA LEU A 219 -23.27 15.31 0.54
C LEU A 219 -23.21 14.78 -0.90
N CYS A 220 -24.34 14.75 -1.61
CA CYS A 220 -24.42 14.32 -3.02
C CYS A 220 -23.64 15.24 -3.98
N ARG A 221 -23.33 16.47 -3.55
CA ARG A 221 -22.63 17.50 -4.36
C ARG A 221 -21.33 17.97 -3.70
N ALA A 222 -20.85 17.27 -2.68
CA ALA A 222 -19.67 17.65 -1.93
C ALA A 222 -18.41 17.54 -2.82
N PRO A 223 -17.73 18.65 -3.13
CA PRO A 223 -16.54 18.64 -3.98
C PRO A 223 -15.47 17.71 -3.42
N GLY A 224 -14.90 16.88 -4.27
CA GLY A 224 -13.88 15.89 -3.90
C GLY A 224 -14.46 14.62 -3.29
N LEU A 225 -15.51 14.71 -2.47
CA LEU A 225 -16.10 13.55 -1.80
C LEU A 225 -17.02 12.74 -2.73
N THR A 226 -17.85 13.41 -3.53
CA THR A 226 -18.81 12.77 -4.46
C THR A 226 -18.61 13.20 -5.91
N THR A 227 -17.60 14.04 -6.17
CA THR A 227 -17.29 14.53 -7.52
C THR A 227 -15.93 14.11 -8.05
N ALA A 228 -15.03 13.60 -7.19
CA ALA A 228 -13.71 13.14 -7.64
C ALA A 228 -13.81 11.78 -8.33
N ASN A 229 -12.98 11.54 -9.34
CA ASN A 229 -12.98 10.24 -10.00
C ASN A 229 -12.38 9.16 -9.08
N ARG A 230 -12.53 7.88 -9.47
CA ARG A 230 -12.06 6.74 -8.67
C ARG A 230 -10.55 6.78 -8.40
N ILE A 231 -9.73 7.24 -9.35
CA ILE A 231 -8.27 7.32 -9.19
C ILE A 231 -7.92 8.31 -8.08
N ASP A 232 -8.58 9.47 -8.06
CA ASP A 232 -8.38 10.48 -7.01
C ASP A 232 -8.80 9.94 -5.64
N ILE A 233 -9.95 9.26 -5.55
CA ILE A 233 -10.43 8.68 -4.29
C ILE A 233 -9.42 7.68 -3.72
N HIS A 234 -8.92 6.75 -4.54
CA HIS A 234 -7.90 5.77 -4.10
C HIS A 234 -6.59 6.44 -3.71
N PHE A 235 -6.16 7.44 -4.48
CA PHE A 235 -4.96 8.21 -4.18
C PHE A 235 -5.08 8.87 -2.80
N TRP A 236 -6.20 9.56 -2.52
CA TRP A 236 -6.40 10.24 -1.24
C TRP A 236 -6.55 9.27 -0.07
N TRP A 237 -7.17 8.12 -0.25
CA TRP A 237 -7.18 7.08 0.78
C TRP A 237 -5.75 6.67 1.18
N ASN A 238 -4.88 6.41 0.21
CA ASN A 238 -3.48 6.05 0.46
C ASN A 238 -2.69 7.19 1.11
N VAL A 239 -2.90 8.43 0.66
CA VAL A 239 -2.27 9.62 1.27
C VAL A 239 -2.69 9.77 2.73
N LEU A 240 -3.96 9.56 3.06
CA LEU A 240 -4.45 9.62 4.43
C LEU A 240 -3.86 8.48 5.27
N GLU A 241 -3.84 7.26 4.77
CA GLU A 241 -3.24 6.11 5.48
C GLU A 241 -1.76 6.35 5.79
N MET A 242 -0.96 6.72 4.78
CA MET A 242 0.46 7.03 4.99
C MET A 242 0.66 8.27 5.86
N GLY A 243 -0.15 9.30 5.65
CA GLY A 243 -0.13 10.55 6.40
C GLY A 243 -0.40 10.36 7.89
N MET A 244 -1.20 9.35 8.27
CA MET A 244 -1.43 8.99 9.68
C MET A 244 -0.44 7.93 10.19
N LEU A 245 0.00 6.98 9.35
CA LEU A 245 0.94 5.92 9.71
C LEU A 245 2.32 6.46 10.09
N LEU A 246 2.84 7.43 9.34
CA LEU A 246 4.13 8.05 9.60
C LEU A 246 4.19 8.71 10.99
N PRO A 247 3.34 9.68 11.35
CA PRO A 247 3.38 10.29 12.69
C PRO A 247 3.02 9.28 13.79
N ALA A 248 2.10 8.33 13.55
CA ALA A 248 1.77 7.29 14.52
C ALA A 248 2.98 6.42 14.88
N GLY A 249 3.71 5.95 13.86
CA GLY A 249 4.93 5.17 14.02
C GLY A 249 6.06 5.97 14.67
N HIS A 250 6.26 7.23 14.25
CA HIS A 250 7.29 8.11 14.82
C HIS A 250 7.10 8.30 16.33
N VAL A 251 5.89 8.65 16.76
CA VAL A 251 5.56 8.85 18.18
C VAL A 251 5.73 7.55 18.98
N PHE A 252 5.33 6.42 18.40
CA PHE A 252 5.48 5.12 19.05
C PHE A 252 6.95 4.75 19.28
N LEU A 253 7.81 4.90 18.27
CA LEU A 253 9.23 4.58 18.39
C LEU A 253 9.95 5.53 19.36
N LYS A 254 9.58 6.82 19.38
CA LYS A 254 10.14 7.79 20.33
C LYS A 254 9.85 7.48 21.80
N ARG A 255 8.70 6.85 22.08
CA ARG A 255 8.25 6.59 23.46
C ARG A 255 8.69 5.22 24.00
N ASN A 256 8.90 4.23 23.13
CA ASN A 256 9.04 2.83 23.54
C ASN A 256 10.36 2.16 23.13
N HIS A 257 11.20 2.83 22.33
CA HIS A 257 12.49 2.30 21.91
C HIS A 257 13.60 3.28 22.22
#